data_AF-A0A7X6YBY4-F1
#
_entry.id   AF-A0A7X6YBY4-F1
#
_cell.length_a   1.000
_cell.length_b   1.000
_cell.length_c   1.000
_cell.angle_alpha   90.00
_cell.angle_beta   90.00
_cell.angle_gamma   90.00
#
_symmetry.space_group_name_H-M   'P 1'
#
loop_
_entity.id
_entity.type
_entity.pdbx_description
1 polymer ?
#
loop_
_entity_poly.entity_id
_entity_poly.type
_entity_poly.pdbx_seq_one_letter_code
_entity_poly.pdbx_strand_id
1 'polypeptide(L)'
;MPSAARSTGRPRASSGTRAGLVSLAFALAVLTLRADSLLIEAEAFADRGGWVLDTQFCDTMGSPYLLAHGLGTPVADAVTTVTLPRAGVWRLWVRTRDWTPDAAGDKPGRFQIALNGASLSTFFGIAPAAWGWADGGAVDLASTSLEIRLRDLTGFDGRCDALFLTTDTAAAPPPDGGTALAQWRAQMRGETAAPETTAAFDLVVVGGGFGGCGAALAAARSGLRVALVQDRPV
;
A
#
# COMPACT_ATOMS: atom_id res chain seq x y z
N MET A 1 49.52 49.20 -63.30
CA MET A 1 48.27 50.00 -63.25
C MET A 1 47.22 49.23 -62.46
N PRO A 2 46.42 49.91 -61.63
CA PRO A 2 46.40 49.66 -60.19
C PRO A 2 45.06 49.08 -59.68
N SER A 3 45.06 48.51 -58.46
CA SER A 3 44.00 48.70 -57.46
C SER A 3 44.43 48.08 -56.12
N ALA A 4 44.86 48.90 -55.16
CA ALA A 4 44.18 49.20 -53.89
C ALA A 4 44.08 47.98 -52.93
N ALA A 5 45.02 47.85 -51.98
CA ALA A 5 45.01 48.46 -50.65
C ALA A 5 44.11 47.75 -49.62
N ARG A 6 44.74 47.08 -48.65
CA ARG A 6 44.48 47.20 -47.20
C ARG A 6 45.41 46.24 -46.44
N SER A 7 46.35 46.82 -45.70
CA SER A 7 47.17 46.10 -44.72
C SER A 7 47.37 46.98 -43.49
N THR A 8 46.83 46.47 -42.38
CA THR A 8 47.24 46.54 -40.96
C THR A 8 47.98 47.76 -40.41
N GLY A 9 47.37 48.36 -39.37
CA GLY A 9 48.06 49.16 -38.36
C GLY A 9 47.20 49.36 -37.12
N ARG A 10 47.42 48.54 -36.08
CA ARG A 10 46.95 48.78 -34.68
C ARG A 10 47.76 49.94 -34.07
N PRO A 11 47.18 50.73 -33.15
CA PRO A 11 47.33 50.48 -31.70
C PRO A 11 46.03 50.85 -30.92
N ARG A 12 45.82 50.67 -29.62
CA ARG A 12 46.63 50.41 -28.42
C ARG A 12 45.65 49.87 -27.36
N ALA A 13 46.12 48.97 -26.50
CA ALA A 13 45.36 48.43 -25.39
C ALA A 13 45.07 49.49 -24.31
N SER A 14 43.87 49.48 -23.75
CA SER A 14 43.58 50.04 -22.42
C SER A 14 43.01 48.92 -21.54
N SER A 15 43.66 48.74 -20.41
CA SER A 15 43.44 47.74 -19.37
C SER A 15 42.18 48.08 -18.56
N GLY A 16 41.15 47.24 -18.66
CA GLY A 16 40.00 47.23 -17.77
C GLY A 16 40.06 46.03 -16.83
N THR A 17 40.20 46.31 -15.54
CA THR A 17 40.27 45.41 -14.39
C THR A 17 39.12 44.40 -14.40
N ARG A 18 39.40 43.10 -14.54
CA ARG A 18 38.38 42.05 -14.35
C ARG A 18 38.25 41.76 -12.85
N ALA A 19 37.21 42.31 -12.22
CA ALA A 19 36.78 41.89 -10.91
C ALA A 19 36.33 40.42 -10.98
N GLY A 20 37.09 39.52 -10.34
CA GLY A 20 36.71 38.12 -10.20
C GLY A 20 35.53 37.99 -9.24
N LEU A 21 34.35 37.69 -9.77
CA LEU A 21 33.22 37.20 -8.99
C LEU A 21 33.55 35.78 -8.54
N VAL A 22 33.93 35.63 -7.28
CA VAL A 22 33.95 34.32 -6.61
C VAL A 22 32.50 33.96 -6.29
N SER A 23 31.85 33.24 -7.19
CA SER A 23 30.53 32.65 -6.94
C SER A 23 30.67 31.52 -5.92
N LEU A 24 30.34 31.81 -4.66
CA LEU A 24 30.21 30.80 -3.61
C LEU A 24 28.91 30.02 -3.86
N ALA A 25 28.99 28.89 -4.58
CA ALA A 25 27.87 28.00 -4.77
C ALA A 25 27.56 27.29 -3.44
N PHE A 26 26.55 27.78 -2.72
CA PHE A 26 25.98 27.11 -1.56
C PHE A 26 25.22 25.87 -2.06
N ALA A 27 25.81 24.68 -1.93
CA ALA A 27 25.11 23.43 -2.20
C ALA A 27 24.07 23.23 -1.07
N LEU A 28 22.81 23.57 -1.34
CA LEU A 28 21.72 23.31 -0.43
C LEU A 28 21.47 21.79 -0.42
N ALA A 29 21.99 21.11 0.59
CA ALA A 29 21.65 19.71 0.85
C ALA A 29 20.17 19.67 1.24
N VAL A 30 19.32 19.29 0.29
CA VAL A 30 17.91 19.00 0.55
C VAL A 30 17.88 17.71 1.37
N LEU A 31 17.70 17.82 2.68
CA LEU A 31 17.32 16.67 3.49
C LEU A 31 15.92 16.25 3.04
N THR A 32 15.82 15.14 2.32
CA THR A 32 14.55 14.47 2.10
C THR A 32 14.12 13.84 3.42
N LEU A 33 13.23 14.52 4.16
CA LEU A 33 12.49 13.85 5.24
C LEU A 33 11.61 12.78 4.58
N ARG A 34 12.02 11.52 4.71
CA ARG A 34 11.19 10.39 4.32
C ARG A 34 10.16 10.16 5.42
N ALA A 35 8.88 10.21 5.07
CA ALA A 35 7.83 9.83 5.98
C ALA A 35 7.89 8.32 6.24
N ASP A 36 7.65 7.92 7.50
CA ASP A 36 7.43 6.53 7.83
C ASP A 36 6.02 6.15 7.40
N SER A 37 5.90 4.92 6.90
CA SER A 37 4.67 4.40 6.32
C SER A 37 4.55 2.91 6.65
N LEU A 38 3.34 2.48 6.99
CA LEU A 38 3.03 1.08 7.32
C LEU A 38 1.70 0.68 6.67
N LEU A 39 1.74 -0.37 5.86
CA LEU A 39 0.56 -1.05 5.32
C LEU A 39 0.27 -2.28 6.20
N ILE A 40 -0.95 -2.35 6.72
CA ILE A 40 -1.46 -3.48 7.50
C ILE A 40 -2.60 -4.12 6.70
N GLU A 41 -2.34 -5.29 6.12
CA GLU A 41 -3.34 -6.06 5.38
C GLU A 41 -4.26 -6.77 6.39
N ALA A 42 -5.58 -6.59 6.29
CA ALA A 42 -6.54 -7.09 7.28
C ALA A 42 -6.57 -8.62 7.32
N GLU A 43 -6.34 -9.28 6.19
CA GLU A 43 -6.21 -10.73 6.12
C GLU A 43 -5.08 -11.28 7.00
N ALA A 44 -4.07 -10.48 7.32
CA ALA A 44 -2.95 -10.86 8.15
C ALA A 44 -3.17 -10.61 9.65
N PHE A 45 -4.40 -10.25 10.07
CA PHE A 45 -4.71 -10.11 11.49
C PHE A 45 -4.51 -11.43 12.24
N ALA A 46 -3.82 -11.36 13.37
CA ALA A 46 -3.39 -12.53 14.14
C ALA A 46 -4.57 -13.30 14.74
N ASP A 47 -5.59 -12.58 15.21
CA ASP A 47 -6.88 -13.13 15.61
C ASP A 47 -7.96 -12.44 14.77
N ARG A 48 -8.74 -13.21 14.00
CA ARG A 48 -9.82 -12.63 13.19
C ARG A 48 -11.13 -12.53 13.97
N GLY A 49 -11.20 -13.03 15.19
CA GLY A 49 -12.43 -13.07 15.99
C GLY A 49 -13.52 -13.79 15.21
N GLY A 50 -14.63 -13.08 14.96
CA GLY A 50 -15.72 -13.58 14.11
C GLY A 50 -15.69 -13.05 12.67
N TRP A 51 -14.66 -12.28 12.28
CA TRP A 51 -14.45 -11.87 10.90
C TRP A 51 -13.92 -13.04 10.07
N VAL A 52 -14.46 -13.22 8.87
CA VAL A 52 -14.05 -14.28 7.95
C VAL A 52 -13.25 -13.71 6.79
N LEU A 53 -12.30 -14.49 6.28
CA LEU A 53 -11.56 -14.14 5.08
C LEU A 53 -12.45 -14.36 3.86
N ASP A 54 -12.66 -13.31 3.07
CA ASP A 54 -13.45 -13.37 1.85
C ASP A 54 -12.58 -13.06 0.62
N THR A 55 -12.79 -13.82 -0.46
CA THR A 55 -12.01 -13.75 -1.69
C THR A 55 -12.84 -13.33 -2.91
N GLN A 56 -14.10 -12.92 -2.71
CA GLN A 56 -15.04 -12.64 -3.81
C GLN A 56 -14.50 -11.59 -4.81
N PHE A 57 -13.71 -10.63 -4.32
CA PHE A 57 -13.21 -9.51 -5.11
C PHE A 57 -11.69 -9.58 -5.39
N CYS A 58 -11.02 -10.70 -5.11
CA CYS A 58 -9.57 -10.82 -5.32
C CYS A 58 -9.15 -10.48 -6.76
N ASP A 59 -9.89 -10.93 -7.77
CA ASP A 59 -9.56 -10.67 -9.19
C ASP A 59 -9.60 -9.17 -9.55
N THR A 60 -10.38 -8.38 -8.80
CA THR A 60 -10.52 -6.93 -9.02
C THR A 60 -9.61 -6.11 -8.10
N MET A 61 -9.38 -6.57 -6.88
CA MET A 61 -8.62 -5.84 -5.85
C MET A 61 -7.15 -6.25 -5.72
N GLY A 62 -6.82 -7.45 -6.18
CA GLY A 62 -5.52 -8.07 -5.95
C GLY A 62 -5.27 -8.54 -4.51
N SER A 63 -6.29 -8.53 -3.64
CA SER A 63 -6.21 -8.96 -2.24
C SER A 63 -7.54 -9.55 -1.76
N PRO A 64 -7.51 -10.49 -0.79
CA PRO A 64 -8.67 -10.84 0.01
C PRO A 64 -8.96 -9.73 1.04
N TYR A 65 -10.05 -9.86 1.79
CA TYR A 65 -10.41 -8.91 2.84
C TYR A 65 -11.12 -9.62 4.00
N LEU A 66 -11.24 -8.94 5.14
CA LEU A 66 -12.05 -9.43 6.25
C LEU A 66 -13.49 -8.97 6.12
N LEU A 67 -14.41 -9.92 6.30
CA LEU A 67 -15.86 -9.74 6.24
C LEU A 67 -16.50 -10.07 7.59
N ALA A 68 -17.27 -9.15 8.15
CA ALA A 68 -18.08 -9.36 9.36
C ALA A 68 -19.49 -9.87 9.02
N HIS A 69 -19.63 -11.19 8.84
CA HIS A 69 -20.90 -11.83 8.46
C HIS A 69 -21.63 -12.46 9.67
N GLY A 70 -22.13 -11.61 10.56
CA GLY A 70 -22.80 -12.02 11.81
C GLY A 70 -24.32 -12.20 11.72
N LEU A 71 -24.89 -12.14 10.51
CA LEU A 71 -26.34 -12.23 10.25
C LEU A 71 -27.18 -11.24 11.09
N GLY A 72 -26.70 -10.01 11.24
CA GLY A 72 -27.35 -8.94 12.00
C GLY A 72 -27.00 -8.89 13.49
N THR A 73 -26.12 -9.78 13.97
CA THR A 73 -25.50 -9.67 15.29
C THR A 73 -24.02 -9.35 15.14
N PRO A 74 -23.49 -8.28 15.78
CA PRO A 74 -22.07 -7.96 15.69
C PRO A 74 -21.16 -9.15 16.00
N VAL A 75 -20.17 -9.39 15.16
CA VAL A 75 -19.18 -10.45 15.36
C VAL A 75 -18.09 -10.02 16.35
N ALA A 76 -17.37 -10.97 16.93
CA ALA A 76 -16.22 -10.69 17.78
C ALA A 76 -15.11 -9.94 17.01
N ASP A 77 -14.46 -8.98 17.68
CA ASP A 77 -13.40 -8.13 17.09
C ASP A 77 -12.29 -8.95 16.44
N ALA A 78 -11.84 -8.53 15.26
CA ALA A 78 -10.54 -8.94 14.74
C ALA A 78 -9.44 -8.10 15.40
N VAL A 79 -8.32 -8.72 15.78
CA VAL A 79 -7.22 -8.11 16.53
C VAL A 79 -5.87 -8.44 15.91
N THR A 80 -5.01 -7.44 15.83
CA THR A 80 -3.59 -7.64 15.56
C THR A 80 -2.75 -6.65 16.34
N THR A 81 -1.45 -6.93 16.47
CA THR A 81 -0.48 -5.99 17.02
C THR A 81 0.64 -5.80 16.02
N VAL A 82 0.97 -4.54 15.73
CA VAL A 82 2.05 -4.16 14.82
C VAL A 82 3.08 -3.31 15.55
N THR A 83 4.29 -3.29 15.02
CA THR A 83 5.36 -2.41 15.50
C THR A 83 5.55 -1.26 14.52
N LEU A 84 5.35 -0.04 15.00
CA LEU A 84 5.62 1.21 14.29
C LEU A 84 7.12 1.54 14.39
N PRO A 85 7.71 2.19 13.37
CA PRO A 85 9.07 2.70 13.43
C PRO A 85 9.30 3.72 14.55
N ARG A 86 8.26 4.46 14.94
CA ARG A 86 8.30 5.53 15.94
C ARG A 86 6.92 5.85 16.52
N ALA A 87 6.91 6.40 17.73
CA ALA A 87 5.76 7.08 18.30
C ALA A 87 5.54 8.46 17.64
N GLY A 88 4.33 9.01 17.79
CA GLY A 88 3.95 10.35 17.35
C GLY A 88 2.61 10.38 16.60
N VAL A 89 2.40 11.45 15.83
CA VAL A 89 1.17 11.64 15.04
C VAL A 89 1.27 10.93 13.70
N TRP A 90 0.24 10.16 13.37
CA TRP A 90 0.09 9.42 12.13
C TRP A 90 -1.24 9.75 11.46
N ARG A 91 -1.27 9.79 10.13
CA ARG A 91 -2.48 9.79 9.30
C ARG A 91 -2.91 8.35 9.07
N LEU A 92 -4.20 8.07 9.27
CA LEU A 92 -4.81 6.77 9.01
C LEU A 92 -5.71 6.82 7.78
N TRP A 93 -5.54 5.85 6.90
CA TRP A 93 -6.47 5.52 5.82
C TRP A 93 -6.93 4.06 5.97
N VAL A 94 -8.21 3.80 5.76
CA VAL A 94 -8.80 2.45 5.85
C VAL A 94 -9.40 2.07 4.51
N ARG A 95 -8.88 1.01 3.88
CA ARG A 95 -9.45 0.48 2.64
C ARG A 95 -10.67 -0.36 2.96
N THR A 96 -11.81 0.07 2.44
CA THR A 96 -13.13 -0.47 2.73
C THR A 96 -14.05 -0.28 1.53
N ARG A 97 -15.25 -0.84 1.62
CA ARG A 97 -16.33 -0.58 0.69
C ARG A 97 -17.66 -0.51 1.43
N ASP A 98 -18.45 0.50 1.10
CA ASP A 98 -19.88 0.50 1.37
C ASP A 98 -20.62 -0.32 0.32
N TRP A 99 -21.21 -1.42 0.77
CA TRP A 99 -21.93 -2.34 -0.09
C TRP A 99 -23.41 -2.01 -0.24
N THR A 100 -23.89 -1.02 0.53
CA THR A 100 -25.24 -0.49 0.52
C THR A 100 -25.22 1.04 0.37
N PRO A 101 -24.60 1.58 -0.69
CA PRO A 101 -24.47 3.03 -0.85
C PRO A 101 -25.80 3.77 -0.86
N ASP A 102 -26.85 3.12 -1.35
CA ASP A 102 -28.20 3.65 -1.48
C ASP A 102 -29.08 3.44 -0.22
N ALA A 103 -28.58 2.77 0.81
CA ALA A 103 -29.33 2.58 2.05
C ALA A 103 -29.47 3.89 2.83
N ALA A 104 -30.68 4.16 3.31
CA ALA A 104 -30.98 5.31 4.14
C ALA A 104 -30.74 5.00 5.63
N GLY A 105 -30.30 6.00 6.39
CA GLY A 105 -30.11 5.89 7.84
C GLY A 105 -28.84 5.14 8.22
N ASP A 106 -28.96 4.26 9.21
CA ASP A 106 -27.85 3.44 9.70
C ASP A 106 -27.48 2.37 8.67
N LYS A 107 -26.30 2.53 8.07
CA LYS A 107 -25.84 1.64 7.02
C LYS A 107 -25.37 0.28 7.58
N PRO A 108 -25.85 -0.83 7.00
CA PRO A 108 -25.24 -2.14 7.20
C PRO A 108 -23.74 -2.14 6.86
N GLY A 109 -22.99 -3.02 7.50
CA GLY A 109 -21.55 -3.17 7.28
C GLY A 109 -20.71 -2.08 7.93
N ARG A 110 -21.32 -1.24 8.77
CA ARG A 110 -20.62 -0.24 9.55
C ARG A 110 -19.72 -0.90 10.60
N PHE A 111 -18.48 -0.43 10.70
CA PHE A 111 -17.52 -0.87 11.71
C PHE A 111 -16.67 0.30 12.22
N GLN A 112 -15.92 0.08 13.29
CA GLN A 112 -14.97 1.02 13.88
C GLN A 112 -13.58 0.40 13.98
N ILE A 113 -12.57 1.27 13.95
CA ILE A 113 -11.20 0.89 14.33
C ILE A 113 -10.99 1.31 15.79
N ALA A 114 -10.39 0.43 16.58
CA ALA A 114 -9.83 0.80 17.89
C ALA A 114 -8.31 0.64 17.88
N LEU A 115 -7.61 1.63 18.41
CA LEU A 115 -6.15 1.68 18.53
C LEU A 115 -5.79 1.68 20.02
N ASN A 116 -5.03 0.69 20.47
CA ASN A 116 -4.69 0.49 21.90
C ASN A 116 -5.93 0.56 22.82
N GLY A 117 -7.03 -0.08 22.39
CA GLY A 117 -8.30 -0.12 23.11
C GLY A 117 -9.22 1.10 22.89
N ALA A 118 -8.71 2.23 22.42
CA ALA A 118 -9.48 3.44 22.18
C ALA A 118 -10.13 3.43 20.78
N SER A 119 -11.47 3.48 20.72
CA SER A 119 -12.21 3.57 19.46
C SER A 119 -12.07 4.94 18.82
N LEU A 120 -11.82 4.95 17.51
CA LEU A 120 -11.92 6.17 16.71
C LEU A 120 -13.38 6.61 16.59
N SER A 121 -13.63 7.92 16.55
CA SER A 121 -14.96 8.47 16.33
C SER A 121 -15.51 8.21 14.92
N THR A 122 -14.63 7.93 13.97
CA THR A 122 -14.97 7.67 12.57
C THR A 122 -15.58 6.28 12.40
N PHE A 123 -16.66 6.20 11.63
CA PHE A 123 -17.27 4.95 11.17
C PHE A 123 -16.79 4.60 9.76
N PHE A 124 -16.46 3.32 9.55
CA PHE A 124 -16.02 2.76 8.28
C PHE A 124 -17.07 1.79 7.71
N GLY A 125 -16.90 1.33 6.48
CA GLY A 125 -17.88 0.47 5.79
C GLY A 125 -19.10 1.22 5.25
N ILE A 126 -19.11 2.55 5.35
CA ILE A 126 -20.24 3.43 4.96
C ILE A 126 -19.88 4.41 3.83
N ALA A 127 -18.60 4.44 3.45
CA ALA A 127 -18.02 5.08 2.30
C ALA A 127 -16.58 4.53 2.11
N PRO A 128 -16.01 4.56 0.90
CA PRO A 128 -16.65 4.89 -0.38
C PRO A 128 -17.57 3.77 -0.90
N ALA A 129 -18.40 4.05 -1.93
CA ALA A 129 -19.33 3.07 -2.52
C ALA A 129 -18.63 1.94 -3.30
N ALA A 130 -17.50 2.26 -3.93
CA ALA A 130 -16.59 1.28 -4.50
C ALA A 130 -15.50 0.93 -3.47
N TRP A 131 -14.67 -0.06 -3.79
CA TRP A 131 -13.46 -0.30 -3.01
C TRP A 131 -12.53 0.92 -3.09
N GLY A 132 -12.16 1.45 -1.94
CA GLY A 132 -11.28 2.61 -1.86
C GLY A 132 -10.93 2.98 -0.41
N TRP A 133 -10.23 4.09 -0.24
CA TRP A 133 -9.69 4.50 1.06
C TRP A 133 -10.59 5.53 1.75
N ALA A 134 -11.08 5.18 2.94
CA ALA A 134 -11.77 6.07 3.85
C ALA A 134 -10.79 6.77 4.78
N ASP A 135 -11.02 8.06 5.04
CA ASP A 135 -10.19 8.87 5.94
C ASP A 135 -10.44 8.50 7.41
N GLY A 136 -9.40 8.00 8.09
CA GLY A 136 -9.44 7.70 9.52
C GLY A 136 -8.97 8.85 10.42
N GLY A 137 -8.51 9.95 9.83
CA GLY A 137 -8.02 11.12 10.56
C GLY A 137 -6.55 11.02 10.98
N ALA A 138 -6.13 11.98 11.80
CA ALA A 138 -4.84 11.95 12.48
C ALA A 138 -4.99 11.29 13.86
N VAL A 139 -4.06 10.40 14.20
CA VAL A 139 -4.03 9.65 15.47
C VAL A 139 -2.67 9.87 16.14
N ASP A 140 -2.68 10.16 17.44
CA ASP A 140 -1.46 10.30 18.24
C ASP A 140 -1.13 8.98 18.95
N LEU A 141 -0.02 8.36 18.56
CA LEU A 141 0.39 7.03 18.98
C LEU A 141 1.58 7.15 19.92
N ALA A 142 1.32 6.99 21.22
CA ALA A 142 2.31 7.22 22.29
C ALA A 142 3.44 6.18 22.34
N SER A 143 3.31 5.04 21.67
CA SER A 143 4.29 3.96 21.67
C SER A 143 4.45 3.35 20.29
N THR A 144 5.55 2.63 20.08
CA THR A 144 5.78 1.89 18.83
C THR A 144 4.97 0.59 18.76
N SER A 145 4.51 0.05 19.88
CA SER A 145 3.59 -1.09 19.88
C SER A 145 2.16 -0.58 19.69
N LEU A 146 1.47 -1.08 18.67
CA LEU A 146 0.11 -0.68 18.34
C LEU A 146 -0.77 -1.92 18.22
N GLU A 147 -1.69 -2.09 19.17
CA GLU A 147 -2.82 -3.00 19.02
C GLU A 147 -3.90 -2.34 18.14
N ILE A 148 -4.38 -3.06 17.15
CA ILE A 148 -5.43 -2.64 16.23
C ILE A 148 -6.59 -3.61 16.35
N ARG A 149 -7.82 -3.09 16.46
CA ARG A 149 -9.06 -3.88 16.43
C ARG A 149 -10.02 -3.42 15.36
N LEU A 150 -10.63 -4.36 14.65
CA LEU A 150 -11.82 -4.13 13.82
C LEU A 150 -13.06 -4.48 14.65
N ARG A 151 -13.86 -3.46 14.98
CA ARG A 151 -15.10 -3.61 15.74
C ARG A 151 -16.29 -3.56 14.82
N ASP A 152 -16.91 -4.71 14.58
CA ASP A 152 -18.17 -4.76 13.86
C ASP A 152 -19.28 -4.11 14.71
N LEU A 153 -20.11 -3.28 14.09
CA LEU A 153 -21.21 -2.59 14.76
C LEU A 153 -22.58 -3.07 14.29
N THR A 154 -22.63 -3.95 13.30
CA THR A 154 -23.89 -4.31 12.63
C THR A 154 -24.12 -5.80 12.51
N GLY A 155 -23.08 -6.63 12.43
CA GLY A 155 -23.22 -8.04 12.08
C GLY A 155 -23.57 -8.27 10.62
N PHE A 156 -23.51 -7.23 9.78
CA PHE A 156 -24.11 -7.27 8.44
C PHE A 156 -23.12 -6.79 7.37
N ASP A 157 -22.10 -7.61 7.15
CA ASP A 157 -21.12 -7.51 6.07
C ASP A 157 -20.24 -6.26 6.13
N GLY A 158 -19.65 -5.99 7.28
CA GLY A 158 -18.55 -5.03 7.38
C GLY A 158 -17.34 -5.52 6.60
N ARG A 159 -16.72 -4.66 5.78
CA ARG A 159 -15.63 -5.05 4.86
C ARG A 159 -14.39 -4.22 5.11
N CYS A 160 -13.31 -4.86 5.57
CA CYS A 160 -12.02 -4.19 5.75
C CYS A 160 -10.94 -4.96 5.00
N ASP A 161 -10.28 -4.28 4.07
CA ASP A 161 -9.18 -4.84 3.29
C ASP A 161 -7.84 -4.50 3.91
N ALA A 162 -7.58 -3.22 4.21
CA ALA A 162 -6.29 -2.80 4.73
C ALA A 162 -6.37 -1.52 5.54
N LEU A 163 -5.37 -1.28 6.38
CA LEU A 163 -5.11 -0.01 7.03
C LEU A 163 -3.76 0.52 6.54
N PHE A 164 -3.68 1.81 6.27
CA PHE A 164 -2.44 2.48 5.91
C PHE A 164 -2.18 3.63 6.89
N LEU A 165 -1.03 3.56 7.56
CA LEU A 165 -0.54 4.58 8.47
C LEU A 165 0.65 5.30 7.85
N THR A 166 0.68 6.63 7.90
CA THR A 166 1.88 7.41 7.52
C THR A 166 2.12 8.60 8.43
N THR A 167 3.38 8.97 8.66
CA THR A 167 3.74 10.21 9.38
C THR A 167 3.60 11.46 8.52
N ASP A 168 3.39 11.32 7.21
CA ASP A 168 3.00 12.44 6.36
C ASP A 168 1.51 12.76 6.56
N THR A 169 1.22 13.68 7.47
CA THR A 169 -0.15 14.05 7.83
C THR A 169 -0.91 14.74 6.69
N ALA A 170 -0.22 15.18 5.64
CA ALA A 170 -0.81 15.79 4.45
C ALA A 170 -0.96 14.80 3.28
N ALA A 171 -0.53 13.54 3.44
CA ALA A 171 -0.60 12.54 2.39
C ALA A 171 -2.04 12.28 1.92
N ALA A 172 -2.22 12.29 0.61
CA ALA A 172 -3.42 11.80 -0.07
C ALA A 172 -3.61 10.29 0.19
N PRO A 173 -4.84 9.76 0.02
CA PRO A 173 -5.05 8.32 0.11
C PRO A 173 -4.22 7.58 -0.95
N PRO A 174 -3.84 6.32 -0.70
CA PRO A 174 -3.23 5.47 -1.71
C PRO A 174 -4.14 5.27 -2.94
N PRO A 175 -3.63 4.71 -4.05
CA PRO A 175 -4.46 4.38 -5.20
C PRO A 175 -5.58 3.39 -4.85
N ASP A 176 -6.77 3.54 -5.44
CA ASP A 176 -7.93 2.71 -5.10
C ASP A 176 -7.88 1.29 -5.71
N GLY A 177 -7.21 1.12 -6.86
CA GLY A 177 -7.20 -0.16 -7.58
C GLY A 177 -6.26 -0.25 -8.78
N GLY A 178 -6.38 -1.38 -9.49
CA GLY A 178 -5.63 -1.67 -10.72
C GLY A 178 -4.11 -1.77 -10.51
N THR A 179 -3.36 -1.59 -11.61
CA THR A 179 -1.90 -1.67 -11.62
C THR A 179 -1.24 -0.67 -10.66
N ALA A 180 -1.84 0.51 -10.47
CA ALA A 180 -1.33 1.51 -9.55
C ALA A 180 -1.36 1.04 -8.08
N LEU A 181 -2.48 0.44 -7.64
CA LEU A 181 -2.56 -0.16 -6.31
C LEU A 181 -1.59 -1.33 -6.17
N ALA A 182 -1.49 -2.20 -7.18
CA ALA A 182 -0.58 -3.34 -7.16
C ALA A 182 0.90 -2.89 -7.00
N GLN A 183 1.32 -1.89 -7.77
CA GLN A 183 2.67 -1.33 -7.68
C GLN A 183 2.92 -0.64 -6.34
N TRP A 184 1.94 0.12 -5.84
CA TRP A 184 2.05 0.77 -4.54
C TRP A 184 2.17 -0.24 -3.39
N ARG A 185 1.37 -1.31 -3.40
CA ARG A 185 1.45 -2.42 -2.44
C ARG A 185 2.81 -3.13 -2.50
N ALA A 186 3.31 -3.42 -3.70
CA ALA A 186 4.64 -3.99 -3.89
C ALA A 186 5.74 -3.11 -3.28
N GLN A 187 5.66 -1.78 -3.50
CA GLN A 187 6.59 -0.82 -2.89
C GLN A 187 6.50 -0.80 -1.36
N MET A 188 5.29 -0.87 -0.78
CA MET A 188 5.10 -0.91 0.67
C MET A 188 5.66 -2.20 1.30
N ARG A 189 5.60 -3.33 0.58
CA ARG A 189 6.18 -4.61 1.01
C ARG A 189 7.67 -4.73 0.73
N GLY A 190 8.28 -3.75 0.07
CA GLY A 190 9.68 -3.82 -0.36
C GLY A 190 9.92 -4.88 -1.44
N GLU A 191 8.89 -5.28 -2.17
CA GLU A 191 9.01 -6.22 -3.28
C GLU A 191 9.80 -5.58 -4.43
N THR A 192 10.84 -6.28 -4.87
CA THR A 192 11.60 -5.89 -6.06
C THR A 192 10.96 -6.46 -7.32
N ALA A 193 11.08 -5.73 -8.43
CA ALA A 193 10.57 -6.19 -9.72
C ALA A 193 11.24 -7.50 -10.21
N ALA A 194 12.45 -7.79 -9.72
CA ALA A 194 13.13 -9.05 -9.96
C ALA A 194 13.01 -9.96 -8.72
N PRO A 195 12.70 -11.26 -8.89
CA PRO A 195 12.71 -12.20 -7.78
C PRO A 195 14.14 -12.37 -7.25
N GLU A 196 14.28 -12.52 -5.93
CA GLU A 196 15.59 -12.74 -5.29
C GLU A 196 16.28 -14.01 -5.77
N THR A 197 15.50 -15.03 -6.12
CA THR A 197 15.99 -16.33 -6.60
C THR A 197 15.28 -16.72 -7.89
N THR A 198 16.04 -17.25 -8.84
CA THR A 198 15.49 -17.91 -10.04
C THR A 198 15.92 -19.37 -10.06
N ALA A 199 15.02 -20.25 -10.50
CA ALA A 199 15.29 -21.67 -10.66
C ALA A 199 14.73 -22.15 -11.99
N ALA A 200 15.43 -23.09 -12.63
CA ALA A 200 14.98 -23.70 -13.87
C ALA A 200 14.11 -24.93 -13.57
N PHE A 201 12.94 -24.99 -14.18
CA PHE A 201 12.00 -26.11 -14.11
C PHE A 201 11.71 -26.60 -15.52
N ASP A 202 11.40 -27.89 -15.64
CA ASP A 202 11.03 -28.51 -16.91
C ASP A 202 9.52 -28.33 -17.17
N LEU A 203 8.74 -28.08 -16.12
CA LEU A 203 7.32 -27.73 -16.17
C LEU A 203 6.96 -26.76 -15.04
N VAL A 204 6.16 -25.73 -15.37
CA VAL A 204 5.50 -24.86 -14.39
C VAL A 204 3.99 -25.09 -14.47
N VAL A 205 3.38 -25.50 -13.37
CA VAL A 205 1.93 -25.64 -13.22
C VAL A 205 1.41 -24.46 -12.41
N VAL A 206 0.46 -23.71 -12.95
CA VAL A 206 -0.18 -22.58 -12.28
C VAL A 206 -1.60 -22.99 -11.88
N GLY A 207 -1.84 -23.07 -10.57
CA GLY A 207 -3.10 -23.52 -9.98
C GLY A 207 -3.01 -24.90 -9.34
N GLY A 208 -3.27 -24.97 -8.04
CA GLY A 208 -3.26 -26.18 -7.19
C GLY A 208 -4.62 -26.87 -7.06
N GLY A 209 -5.54 -26.67 -8.00
CA GLY A 209 -6.79 -27.43 -8.06
C GLY A 209 -6.55 -28.90 -8.45
N PHE A 210 -7.58 -29.73 -8.42
CA PHE A 210 -7.46 -31.18 -8.72
C PHE A 210 -6.70 -31.49 -10.01
N GLY A 211 -6.99 -30.76 -11.09
CA GLY A 211 -6.29 -30.92 -12.37
C GLY A 211 -4.82 -30.50 -12.31
N GLY A 212 -4.51 -29.40 -11.64
CA GLY A 212 -3.15 -28.88 -11.51
C GLY A 212 -2.27 -29.76 -10.62
N CYS A 213 -2.78 -30.16 -9.45
CA CYS A 213 -2.10 -31.13 -8.59
C CYS A 213 -1.89 -32.48 -9.29
N GLY A 214 -2.90 -32.97 -10.03
CA GLY A 214 -2.78 -34.18 -10.84
C GLY A 214 -1.69 -34.08 -11.92
N ALA A 215 -1.67 -32.97 -12.66
CA ALA A 215 -0.66 -32.69 -13.69
C ALA A 215 0.75 -32.57 -13.08
N ALA A 216 0.90 -31.82 -12.00
CA ALA A 216 2.17 -31.64 -11.31
C ALA A 216 2.73 -32.97 -10.78
N LEU A 217 1.88 -33.80 -10.17
CA LEU A 217 2.28 -35.11 -9.66
C LEU A 217 2.66 -36.08 -10.79
N ALA A 218 1.88 -36.12 -11.88
CA ALA A 218 2.18 -36.98 -13.03
C ALA A 218 3.49 -36.59 -13.72
N ALA A 219 3.75 -35.28 -13.86
CA ALA A 219 5.00 -34.75 -14.42
C ALA A 219 6.20 -35.06 -13.52
N ALA A 220 6.08 -34.85 -12.21
CA ALA A 220 7.14 -35.17 -11.25
C ALA A 220 7.47 -36.67 -11.23
N ARG A 221 6.45 -37.54 -11.29
CA ARG A 221 6.64 -39.01 -11.39
C ARG A 221 7.28 -39.44 -12.70
N SER A 222 7.15 -38.65 -13.75
CA SER A 222 7.85 -38.84 -15.03
C SER A 222 9.29 -38.32 -15.03
N GLY A 223 9.78 -37.83 -13.89
CA GLY A 223 11.16 -37.36 -13.72
C GLY A 223 11.40 -35.89 -14.06
N LEU A 224 10.35 -35.10 -14.31
CA LEU A 224 10.46 -33.66 -14.55
C LEU A 224 10.67 -32.90 -13.23
N ARG A 225 11.48 -31.83 -13.27
CA ARG A 225 11.51 -30.83 -12.21
C ARG A 225 10.31 -29.90 -12.39
N VAL A 226 9.35 -30.00 -11.48
CA VAL A 226 8.08 -29.27 -11.56
C VAL A 226 8.03 -28.16 -10.53
N ALA A 227 7.66 -26.96 -10.95
CA ALA A 227 7.18 -25.91 -10.05
C ALA A 227 5.65 -25.90 -10.05
N LEU A 228 5.02 -25.94 -8.87
CA LEU A 228 3.59 -25.67 -8.70
C LEU A 228 3.44 -24.29 -8.07
N VAL A 229 2.87 -23.35 -8.81
CA VAL A 229 2.53 -22.02 -8.32
C VAL A 229 1.05 -22.03 -7.96
N GLN A 230 0.75 -21.64 -6.73
CA GLN A 230 -0.62 -21.64 -6.23
C GLN A 230 -0.84 -20.46 -5.29
N ASP A 231 -2.02 -19.84 -5.42
CA ASP A 231 -2.41 -18.63 -4.69
C ASP A 231 -3.00 -18.90 -3.29
N ARG A 232 -3.21 -20.18 -2.93
CA ARG A 232 -3.86 -20.64 -1.70
C ARG A 232 -3.24 -21.94 -1.15
N PRO A 233 -3.35 -22.21 0.17
CA PRO A 233 -2.91 -23.49 0.73
C PRO A 233 -3.54 -24.69 0.01
N VAL A 234 -2.73 -25.71 -0.25
CA VAL A 234 -3.12 -27.03 -0.82
C VAL A 234 -3.08 -28.11 0.24
#